data_AF-A0A518FQV0-F1
#
_entry.id   AF-A0A518FQV0-F1
#
_cell.length_a   1.000
_cell.length_b   1.000
_cell.length_c   1.000
_cell.angle_alpha   90.00
_cell.angle_beta   90.00
_cell.angle_gamma   90.00
#
_symmetry.space_group_name_H-M   'P 1'
#
loop_
_entity.id
_entity.type
_entity.pdbx_description
1 polymer ?
#
loop_
_entity_poly.entity_id
_entity_poly.type
_entity_poly.pdbx_seq_one_letter_code
_entity_poly.pdbx_strand_id
1 'polypeptide(L)'
;MRWYDLLRICFCFTLVGTLALTTGPVRAAQTEPAPKEPASKESAESTSKESPPAEPAAPDKTETKSPPKPDTRHISLRPYRIRIELAYATDCRLTEFDRQQIQSRLPQFIERSAGEKWALTSTGAEENAAGIYVNDWLSLPTGDGLDRLSAEAILKHYPTQAFDKLFLLTVESAGIGFQLSGREFDVDSQQLGPLVKKTTYARPFLAETSFQILRDLFSAVVTIESVEGDQAIVSEQGSQFLTPDPAIGTLQKQDFFVPFFRYLNRNREVKNIQMIPWTYLILEEVDRKHARCSISSGLRGILSSSRRRVEMQAIRVEPHYPATRLSLIPRGTAAQSYAGMRVQLSPLNPQEVRQLQIAAKKESEETGKPVSFEKEYITGELLTNRNGTITVSANPAEPLIWLYVRSGKALVANVPYIPGIAPRAAIQVPDDRIRLGLEGDLAVLNGELIEAVAALSMQMSRIRKWAKNNEWKKVDSGIRELESGISPRKTFQDKLTVIRVTATEAAQEQKNRAAESRIASLCRETETRINRFLDPTGIVDFKAEIKDLRQLQEQSR
;
A
#
# COMPACT_ATOMS: atom_id res chain seq x y z
N MET A 1 34.59 30.43 -23.04
CA MET A 1 34.53 31.89 -23.22
C MET A 1 33.07 32.28 -23.29
N ARG A 2 32.43 33.13 -22.49
CA ARG A 2 32.64 33.97 -21.29
C ARG A 2 31.22 34.05 -20.67
N TRP A 3 30.96 33.79 -19.38
CA TRP A 3 31.13 34.67 -18.20
C TRP A 3 30.50 36.07 -18.33
N TYR A 4 29.87 36.51 -17.21
CA TYR A 4 29.07 37.72 -16.93
C TYR A 4 27.54 37.54 -17.16
N ASP A 5 26.64 37.74 -16.19
CA ASP A 5 26.66 38.65 -15.03
C ASP A 5 26.08 38.07 -13.73
N LEU A 6 26.72 38.49 -12.63
CA LEU A 6 26.40 38.28 -11.23
C LEU A 6 26.13 39.66 -10.59
N LEU A 7 25.34 39.66 -9.52
CA LEU A 7 25.28 40.65 -8.44
C LEU A 7 24.54 41.99 -8.67
N ARG A 8 23.37 42.11 -8.04
CA ARG A 8 23.11 43.22 -7.10
C ARG A 8 22.57 42.68 -5.77
N ILE A 9 23.30 43.05 -4.71
CA ILE A 9 23.09 42.76 -3.29
C ILE A 9 22.46 43.99 -2.63
N CYS A 10 21.90 43.79 -1.43
CA CYS A 10 21.60 44.72 -0.33
C CYS A 10 20.17 45.26 -0.28
N PHE A 11 19.51 45.38 0.87
CA PHE A 11 19.62 44.86 2.24
C PHE A 11 18.45 45.53 2.98
N CYS A 12 17.67 44.82 3.82
CA CYS A 12 16.92 45.41 4.94
C CYS A 12 16.44 44.30 5.91
N PHE A 13 17.30 44.00 6.89
CA PHE A 13 16.95 43.64 8.27
C PHE A 13 16.12 44.80 8.89
N THR A 14 15.22 44.72 9.88
CA THR A 14 14.94 43.93 11.11
C THR A 14 13.43 44.15 11.43
N LEU A 15 12.66 43.42 12.27
CA LEU A 15 12.83 43.20 13.72
C LEU A 15 11.66 42.31 14.29
N VAL A 16 12.03 41.29 15.06
CA VAL A 16 11.47 40.75 16.34
C VAL A 16 9.96 40.55 16.56
N GLY A 17 9.64 39.31 16.97
CA GLY A 17 8.40 38.94 17.67
C GLY A 17 8.52 37.55 18.32
N THR A 18 9.22 37.47 19.46
CA THR A 18 9.34 36.33 20.37
C THR A 18 8.00 35.92 20.99
N LEU A 19 7.67 34.62 21.00
CA LEU A 19 6.80 34.04 22.03
C LEU A 19 7.26 32.62 22.39
N ALA A 20 7.51 32.44 23.68
CA ALA A 20 8.05 31.24 24.31
C ALA A 20 6.93 30.28 24.77
N LEU A 21 7.20 29.00 24.51
CA LEU A 21 6.91 27.79 25.30
C LEU A 21 5.97 27.89 26.51
N THR A 22 4.95 27.02 26.51
CA THR A 22 4.52 26.29 27.72
C THR A 22 4.29 24.81 27.40
N THR A 23 5.08 23.96 28.06
CA THR A 23 4.93 22.51 28.15
C THR A 23 4.11 22.16 29.38
N GLY A 24 3.12 21.27 29.27
CA GLY A 24 2.41 20.68 30.40
C GLY A 24 2.09 19.21 30.14
N PRO A 25 2.46 18.27 31.02
CA PRO A 25 2.27 16.84 30.81
C PRO A 25 0.90 16.36 31.30
N VAL A 26 0.21 15.52 30.53
CA VAL A 26 -0.97 14.79 31.02
C VAL A 26 -0.51 13.42 31.53
N ARG A 27 -0.53 13.31 32.86
CA ARG A 27 -0.22 12.13 33.65
C ARG A 27 -1.43 11.21 33.69
N ALA A 28 -1.17 9.92 33.57
CA ALA A 28 -2.11 8.82 33.78
C ALA A 28 -2.72 8.84 35.19
N ALA A 29 -4.00 8.51 35.27
CA ALA A 29 -4.63 8.02 36.50
C ALA A 29 -5.61 6.90 36.13
N GLN A 30 -5.21 5.67 36.47
CA GLN A 30 -6.05 4.50 36.64
C GLN A 30 -6.78 4.63 37.98
N THR A 31 -8.10 4.40 38.00
CA THR A 31 -8.77 3.85 39.18
C THR A 31 -10.06 3.15 38.77
N GLU A 32 -10.05 1.83 38.81
CA GLU A 32 -11.23 0.98 39.09
C GLU A 32 -11.75 1.29 40.50
N PRO A 33 -13.06 1.13 40.78
CA PRO A 33 -13.50 -0.15 41.33
C PRO A 33 -14.87 -0.64 40.83
N ALA A 34 -14.98 -1.96 40.69
CA ALA A 34 -16.22 -2.73 40.68
C ALA A 34 -16.70 -3.02 42.13
N PRO A 35 -17.73 -3.85 42.37
CA PRO A 35 -19.14 -3.71 41.99
C PRO A 35 -20.08 -3.91 43.21
N LYS A 36 -21.31 -3.37 43.19
CA LYS A 36 -22.44 -3.88 44.01
C LYS A 36 -23.79 -3.62 43.33
N GLU A 37 -24.34 -4.67 42.74
CA GLU A 37 -25.77 -5.01 42.76
C GLU A 37 -26.02 -5.91 44.00
N PRO A 38 -27.25 -6.33 44.38
CA PRO A 38 -28.57 -6.05 43.78
C PRO A 38 -29.65 -5.67 44.82
N ALA A 39 -30.80 -5.14 44.38
CA ALA A 39 -32.10 -5.47 44.95
C ALA A 39 -33.25 -4.93 44.09
N SER A 40 -34.09 -5.88 43.70
CA SER A 40 -35.39 -5.83 43.03
C SER A 40 -36.51 -5.16 43.84
N LYS A 41 -37.51 -4.53 43.17
CA LYS A 41 -38.92 -5.00 43.06
C LYS A 41 -39.93 -3.88 42.75
N GLU A 42 -40.84 -4.23 41.83
CA GLU A 42 -42.31 -3.97 41.79
C GLU A 42 -42.82 -2.52 41.76
N SER A 43 -43.44 -2.10 40.65
CA SER A 43 -44.90 -2.17 40.36
C SER A 43 -45.60 -0.88 40.83
N ALA A 44 -45.90 0.03 39.90
CA ALA A 44 -47.19 0.17 39.25
C ALA A 44 -48.25 0.81 40.17
N GLU A 45 -48.56 2.08 39.95
CA GLU A 45 -49.95 2.55 40.06
C GLU A 45 -50.19 3.85 39.29
N SER A 46 -51.27 3.81 38.52
CA SER A 46 -51.87 4.88 37.74
C SER A 46 -52.64 5.86 38.61
N THR A 47 -52.60 7.15 38.28
CA THR A 47 -53.75 8.03 38.54
C THR A 47 -53.74 9.22 37.58
N SER A 48 -54.77 9.29 36.77
CA SER A 48 -55.16 10.40 35.90
C SER A 48 -55.90 11.49 36.69
N LYS A 49 -55.57 12.77 36.47
CA LYS A 49 -56.45 13.93 36.72
C LYS A 49 -56.20 15.05 35.70
N GLU A 50 -57.22 15.28 34.87
CA GLU A 50 -57.86 16.56 34.53
C GLU A 50 -57.03 17.82 34.16
N SER A 51 -57.21 18.29 32.91
CA SER A 51 -56.84 19.58 32.27
C SER A 51 -57.66 20.78 32.82
N PRO A 52 -57.57 22.07 32.37
CA PRO A 52 -56.88 22.75 31.22
C PRO A 52 -56.25 24.14 31.67
N PRO A 53 -55.97 25.22 30.86
CA PRO A 53 -56.12 25.50 29.43
C PRO A 53 -54.88 26.09 28.70
N ALA A 54 -55.06 26.33 27.40
CA ALA A 54 -54.05 26.68 26.39
C ALA A 54 -53.68 28.17 26.31
N GLU A 55 -52.41 28.45 25.97
CA GLU A 55 -51.89 29.49 25.03
C GLU A 55 -50.34 29.53 25.10
N PRO A 56 -49.58 30.06 24.12
CA PRO A 56 -49.78 30.14 22.67
C PRO A 56 -48.61 29.46 21.90
N ALA A 57 -48.78 29.36 20.58
CA ALA A 57 -47.81 28.81 19.64
C ALA A 57 -46.45 29.52 19.67
N ALA A 58 -45.38 28.73 19.67
CA ALA A 58 -44.00 29.13 19.45
C ALA A 58 -43.40 28.28 18.30
N PRO A 59 -42.40 28.80 17.58
CA PRO A 59 -42.37 28.86 16.13
C PRO A 59 -41.96 27.55 15.47
N ASP A 60 -42.41 27.47 14.21
CA ASP A 60 -42.07 26.54 13.15
C ASP A 60 -40.73 25.80 13.39
N LYS A 61 -40.84 24.52 13.76
CA LYS A 61 -39.69 23.62 13.71
C LYS A 61 -39.36 23.46 12.24
N THR A 62 -38.29 24.12 11.80
CA THR A 62 -37.56 23.78 10.59
C THR A 62 -37.50 22.26 10.48
N GLU A 63 -38.24 21.72 9.51
CA GLU A 63 -38.17 20.33 9.12
C GLU A 63 -36.73 20.05 8.69
N THR A 64 -35.94 19.50 9.60
CA THR A 64 -34.68 18.86 9.27
C THR A 64 -35.03 17.70 8.35
N LYS A 65 -34.92 17.91 7.02
CA LYS A 65 -35.07 16.87 6.01
C LYS A 65 -34.29 15.64 6.47
N SER A 66 -35.02 14.60 6.84
CA SER A 66 -34.44 13.33 7.22
C SER A 66 -33.65 12.79 6.01
N PRO A 67 -32.48 12.18 6.20
CA PRO A 67 -31.73 11.62 5.08
C PRO A 67 -32.60 10.61 4.31
N PRO A 68 -32.42 10.50 2.98
CA PRO A 68 -33.22 9.61 2.15
C PRO A 68 -33.14 8.18 2.69
N LYS A 69 -34.30 7.53 2.86
CA LYS A 69 -34.37 6.14 3.35
C LYS A 69 -33.54 5.22 2.42
N PRO A 70 -32.72 4.32 2.97
CA PRO A 70 -31.90 3.43 2.15
C PRO A 70 -32.80 2.49 1.34
N ASP A 71 -32.58 2.42 0.03
CA ASP A 71 -33.27 1.48 -0.85
C ASP A 71 -32.86 0.05 -0.46
N THR A 72 -33.87 -0.75 -0.11
CA THR A 72 -33.73 -2.07 0.52
C THR A 72 -33.57 -3.21 -0.49
N ARG A 73 -33.66 -2.90 -1.80
CA ARG A 73 -33.48 -3.90 -2.86
C ARG A 73 -32.06 -4.47 -2.84
N HIS A 74 -31.92 -5.66 -3.41
CA HIS A 74 -30.61 -6.25 -3.66
C HIS A 74 -29.80 -5.37 -4.63
N ILE A 75 -28.49 -5.27 -4.46
CA ILE A 75 -27.64 -4.33 -5.23
C ILE A 75 -27.77 -4.53 -6.75
N SER A 76 -27.96 -5.78 -7.20
CA SER A 76 -28.16 -6.13 -8.62
C SER A 76 -29.42 -5.55 -9.26
N LEU A 77 -30.42 -5.16 -8.46
CA LEU A 77 -31.69 -4.56 -8.91
C LEU A 77 -31.73 -3.05 -8.71
N ARG A 78 -30.63 -2.45 -8.26
CA ARG A 78 -30.52 -1.01 -8.00
C ARG A 78 -29.79 -0.38 -9.19
N PRO A 79 -30.45 0.48 -9.99
CA PRO A 79 -29.75 1.21 -11.03
C PRO A 79 -28.77 2.20 -10.38
N TYR A 80 -27.77 2.64 -11.13
CA TYR A 80 -26.90 3.72 -10.68
C TYR A 80 -27.64 5.05 -10.84
N ARG A 81 -27.78 5.81 -9.76
CA ARG A 81 -28.27 7.18 -9.82
C ARG A 81 -27.12 8.07 -10.25
N ILE A 82 -27.19 8.61 -11.45
CA ILE A 82 -26.08 9.33 -12.07
C ILE A 82 -26.33 10.84 -12.05
N ARG A 83 -25.37 11.60 -11.52
CA ARG A 83 -25.30 13.06 -11.69
C ARG A 83 -24.18 13.42 -12.65
N ILE A 84 -24.47 14.25 -13.64
CA ILE A 84 -23.49 14.76 -14.60
C ILE A 84 -23.51 16.27 -14.51
N GLU A 85 -22.35 16.90 -14.35
CA GLU A 85 -22.24 18.34 -14.39
C GLU A 85 -21.28 18.80 -15.48
N LEU A 86 -21.77 19.75 -16.29
CA LEU A 86 -21.07 20.30 -17.44
C LEU A 86 -20.55 21.69 -17.11
N ALA A 87 -19.24 21.85 -17.03
CA ALA A 87 -18.56 23.14 -16.90
C ALA A 87 -17.99 23.57 -18.26
N TYR A 88 -18.09 24.86 -18.56
CA TYR A 88 -17.57 25.42 -19.81
C TYR A 88 -16.48 26.43 -19.50
N ALA A 89 -15.32 26.28 -20.15
CA ALA A 89 -14.24 27.24 -19.99
C ALA A 89 -14.64 28.63 -20.49
N THR A 90 -14.10 29.67 -19.87
CA THR A 90 -14.45 31.07 -20.21
C THR A 90 -13.96 31.47 -21.60
N ASP A 91 -12.90 30.84 -22.10
CA ASP A 91 -12.36 31.00 -23.45
C ASP A 91 -13.10 30.16 -24.50
N CYS A 92 -13.97 29.25 -24.06
CA CYS A 92 -14.71 28.35 -24.92
C CYS A 92 -15.77 29.11 -25.72
N ARG A 93 -15.53 29.28 -27.03
CA ARG A 93 -16.42 30.00 -27.97
C ARG A 93 -17.69 29.20 -28.33
N LEU A 94 -18.35 28.62 -27.33
CA LEU A 94 -19.64 27.95 -27.47
C LEU A 94 -20.77 28.92 -27.18
N THR A 95 -21.72 28.97 -28.11
CA THR A 95 -22.95 29.74 -27.93
C THR A 95 -23.87 29.02 -26.93
N GLU A 96 -24.86 29.73 -26.39
CA GLU A 96 -25.89 29.11 -25.54
C GLU A 96 -26.63 28.00 -26.28
N PHE A 97 -26.88 28.16 -27.59
CA PHE A 97 -27.45 27.13 -28.44
C PHE A 97 -26.58 25.85 -28.46
N ASP A 98 -25.26 25.99 -28.61
CA ASP A 98 -24.34 24.83 -28.60
C ASP A 98 -24.41 24.09 -27.25
N ARG A 99 -24.49 24.82 -26.13
CA ARG A 99 -24.61 24.24 -24.78
C ARG A 99 -25.94 23.49 -24.60
N GLN A 100 -27.04 24.06 -25.08
CA GLN A 100 -28.36 23.42 -25.08
C GLN A 100 -28.39 22.17 -25.98
N GLN A 101 -27.66 22.17 -27.10
CA GLN A 101 -27.53 20.97 -27.93
C GLN A 101 -26.81 19.83 -27.20
N ILE A 102 -25.79 20.12 -26.39
CA ILE A 102 -25.13 19.10 -25.56
C ILE A 102 -26.12 18.54 -24.54
N GLN A 103 -26.82 19.41 -23.80
CA GLN A 103 -27.76 19.00 -22.75
C GLN A 103 -28.95 18.20 -23.28
N SER A 104 -29.44 18.49 -24.49
CA SER A 104 -30.57 17.78 -25.10
C SER A 104 -30.18 16.44 -25.73
N ARG A 105 -28.97 16.35 -26.32
CA ARG A 105 -28.51 15.13 -27.01
C ARG A 105 -27.83 14.12 -26.09
N LEU A 106 -27.13 14.57 -25.05
CA LEU A 106 -26.43 13.68 -24.12
C LEU A 106 -27.36 12.65 -23.44
N PRO A 107 -28.56 13.01 -22.93
CA PRO A 107 -29.52 12.03 -22.41
C PRO A 107 -29.87 10.95 -23.44
N GLN A 108 -30.01 11.32 -24.72
CA GLN A 108 -30.36 10.37 -25.78
C GLN A 108 -29.25 9.33 -26.02
N PHE A 109 -27.98 9.74 -25.93
CA PHE A 109 -26.85 8.81 -26.01
C PHE A 109 -26.80 7.88 -24.80
N ILE A 110 -27.06 8.40 -23.59
CA ILE A 110 -27.08 7.61 -22.36
C ILE A 110 -28.21 6.58 -22.40
N GLU A 111 -29.43 7.00 -22.73
CA GLU A 111 -30.60 6.11 -22.81
C GLU A 111 -30.39 4.98 -23.82
N ARG A 112 -29.82 5.30 -24.99
CA ARG A 112 -29.54 4.31 -26.04
C ARG A 112 -28.44 3.32 -25.70
N SER A 113 -27.59 3.61 -24.71
CA SER A 113 -26.37 2.85 -24.45
C SER A 113 -26.37 2.18 -23.08
N ALA A 114 -26.66 2.93 -22.03
CA ALA A 114 -26.77 2.44 -20.65
C ALA A 114 -28.21 2.03 -20.28
N GLY A 115 -29.21 2.67 -20.89
CA GLY A 115 -30.63 2.43 -20.59
C GLY A 115 -30.95 2.56 -19.10
N GLU A 116 -31.83 1.68 -18.60
CA GLU A 116 -32.28 1.69 -17.21
C GLU A 116 -31.18 1.46 -16.17
N LYS A 117 -30.00 0.96 -16.57
CA LYS A 117 -28.86 0.78 -15.65
C LYS A 117 -28.40 2.12 -15.07
N TRP A 118 -28.54 3.22 -15.84
CA TRP A 118 -28.23 4.58 -15.40
C TRP A 118 -29.51 5.40 -15.23
N ALA A 119 -29.92 5.60 -13.99
CA ALA A 119 -31.06 6.43 -13.66
C ALA A 119 -30.68 7.92 -13.67
N LEU A 120 -31.18 8.64 -14.67
CA LEU A 120 -31.18 10.10 -14.74
C LEU A 120 -32.56 10.60 -14.30
N THR A 121 -32.78 10.78 -12.99
CA THR A 121 -34.12 11.15 -12.50
C THR A 121 -34.40 12.64 -12.71
N SER A 122 -35.13 12.99 -13.78
CA SER A 122 -35.69 14.34 -13.97
C SER A 122 -37.01 14.51 -13.21
N THR A 123 -37.01 14.46 -11.88
CA THR A 123 -38.19 14.92 -11.10
C THR A 123 -37.79 15.26 -9.66
N GLY A 124 -37.46 16.52 -9.42
CA GLY A 124 -37.29 17.09 -8.08
C GLY A 124 -36.39 18.31 -8.10
N ALA A 125 -36.87 19.44 -7.58
CA ALA A 125 -36.08 20.64 -7.29
C ALA A 125 -35.12 20.44 -6.10
N GLU A 126 -34.54 19.24 -5.98
CA GLU A 126 -33.56 18.93 -4.94
C GLU A 126 -32.17 19.22 -5.47
N GLU A 127 -31.44 20.12 -4.79
CA GLU A 127 -30.16 20.69 -5.24
C GLU A 127 -29.10 19.62 -5.58
N ASN A 128 -29.21 18.40 -5.01
CA ASN A 128 -28.22 17.33 -5.13
C ASN A 128 -28.76 16.05 -5.81
N ALA A 129 -29.82 16.14 -6.62
CA ALA A 129 -30.40 14.98 -7.31
C ALA A 129 -29.52 14.46 -8.48
N ALA A 130 -29.84 13.24 -8.92
CA ALA A 130 -29.33 12.66 -10.17
C ALA A 130 -29.94 13.40 -11.37
N GLY A 131 -29.18 13.55 -12.46
CA GLY A 131 -29.56 14.36 -13.61
C GLY A 131 -28.35 15.01 -14.29
N ILE A 132 -28.61 15.89 -15.27
CA ILE A 132 -27.58 16.65 -15.99
C ILE A 132 -27.73 18.13 -15.66
N TYR A 133 -26.66 18.76 -15.20
CA TYR A 133 -26.64 20.13 -14.71
C TYR A 133 -25.50 20.94 -15.34
N VAL A 134 -25.64 22.27 -15.35
CA VAL A 134 -24.51 23.17 -15.60
C VAL A 134 -23.72 23.30 -14.30
N ASN A 135 -22.41 23.19 -14.39
CA ASN A 135 -21.51 23.41 -13.26
C ASN A 135 -21.03 24.87 -13.24
N ASP A 136 -21.37 25.57 -12.17
CA ASP A 136 -20.94 26.97 -11.96
C ASP A 136 -19.99 27.12 -10.76
N TRP A 137 -19.71 26.04 -10.02
CA TRP A 137 -18.91 26.09 -8.79
C TRP A 137 -17.45 25.72 -8.99
N LEU A 138 -17.10 25.02 -10.08
CA LEU A 138 -15.72 24.74 -10.42
C LEU A 138 -15.00 26.04 -10.77
N SER A 139 -14.07 26.46 -9.91
CA SER A 139 -13.34 27.73 -10.09
C SER A 139 -12.47 27.75 -11.36
N LEU A 140 -12.03 26.59 -11.83
CA LEU A 140 -11.27 26.41 -13.06
C LEU A 140 -11.97 25.33 -13.91
N PRO A 141 -12.90 25.72 -14.81
CA PRO A 141 -13.64 24.79 -15.68
C PRO A 141 -12.78 24.26 -16.86
N THR A 142 -11.62 23.68 -16.54
CA THR A 142 -10.61 23.16 -17.48
C THR A 142 -10.18 21.75 -17.07
N GLY A 143 -9.49 21.01 -17.95
CA GLY A 143 -8.94 19.70 -17.58
C GLY A 143 -7.97 19.76 -16.39
N ASP A 144 -7.18 20.82 -16.29
CA ASP A 144 -6.23 21.02 -15.19
C ASP A 144 -6.92 21.38 -13.87
N GLY A 145 -8.06 22.07 -13.93
CA GLY A 145 -8.91 22.31 -12.78
C GLY A 145 -9.49 21.02 -12.20
N LEU A 146 -9.95 20.11 -13.07
CA LEU A 146 -10.42 18.78 -12.66
C LEU A 146 -9.28 17.91 -12.07
N ASP A 147 -8.06 18.00 -12.60
CA ASP A 147 -6.90 17.25 -12.07
C ASP A 147 -6.60 17.64 -10.61
N ARG A 148 -6.70 18.94 -10.30
CA ARG A 148 -6.43 19.49 -8.96
C ARG A 148 -7.56 19.26 -7.96
N LEU A 149 -8.73 18.84 -8.41
CA LEU A 149 -9.89 18.61 -7.55
C LEU A 149 -9.64 17.42 -6.61
N SER A 150 -10.01 17.58 -5.34
CA SER A 150 -9.94 16.53 -4.33
C SER A 150 -11.33 15.99 -3.99
N ALA A 151 -11.39 14.75 -3.52
CA ALA A 151 -12.63 14.14 -3.01
C ALA A 151 -13.23 14.95 -1.85
N GLU A 152 -12.40 15.51 -0.97
CA GLU A 152 -12.83 16.35 0.16
C GLU A 152 -13.57 17.61 -0.30
N ALA A 153 -13.13 18.24 -1.40
CA ALA A 153 -13.80 19.41 -1.95
C ALA A 153 -15.21 19.07 -2.46
N ILE A 154 -15.36 17.91 -3.11
CA ILE A 154 -16.67 17.41 -3.58
C ILE A 154 -17.58 17.10 -2.41
N LEU A 155 -17.09 16.41 -1.38
CA LEU A 155 -17.87 16.08 -0.19
C LEU A 155 -18.31 17.34 0.59
N LYS A 156 -17.49 18.39 0.59
CA LYS A 156 -17.86 19.68 1.17
C LYS A 156 -18.97 20.37 0.38
N HIS A 157 -18.94 20.27 -0.95
CA HIS A 157 -19.95 20.85 -1.83
C HIS A 157 -21.27 20.07 -1.78
N TYR A 158 -21.21 18.74 -1.78
CA TYR A 158 -22.37 17.85 -1.62
C TYR A 158 -22.32 17.15 -0.26
N PRO A 159 -22.77 17.79 0.83
CA PRO A 159 -22.80 17.14 2.15
C PRO A 159 -23.81 16.00 2.22
N THR A 160 -24.85 16.03 1.38
CA THR A 160 -25.86 14.98 1.24
C THR A 160 -25.94 14.56 -0.22
N GLN A 161 -25.64 13.29 -0.50
CA GLN A 161 -25.60 12.76 -1.85
C GLN A 161 -26.89 11.96 -2.13
N ALA A 162 -27.67 12.41 -3.12
CA ALA A 162 -28.84 11.67 -3.62
C ALA A 162 -28.55 10.88 -4.91
N PHE A 163 -27.29 10.87 -5.34
CA PHE A 163 -26.74 10.11 -6.46
C PHE A 163 -25.70 9.09 -5.96
N ASP A 164 -25.38 8.12 -6.80
CA ASP A 164 -24.34 7.11 -6.53
C ASP A 164 -23.02 7.49 -7.21
N LYS A 165 -23.11 8.11 -8.40
CA LYS A 165 -21.97 8.58 -9.20
C LYS A 165 -22.15 10.04 -9.59
N LEU A 166 -21.06 10.81 -9.50
CA LEU A 166 -20.97 12.16 -10.03
C LEU A 166 -19.91 12.19 -11.14
N PHE A 167 -20.31 12.62 -12.34
CA PHE A 167 -19.38 12.92 -13.42
C PHE A 167 -19.24 14.42 -13.55
N LEU A 168 -18.00 14.89 -13.46
CA LEU A 168 -17.65 16.27 -13.75
C LEU A 168 -17.01 16.32 -15.13
N LEU A 169 -17.60 17.08 -16.04
CA LEU A 169 -17.12 17.27 -17.41
C LEU A 169 -16.78 18.74 -17.63
N THR A 170 -15.64 19.01 -18.26
CA THR A 170 -15.25 20.34 -18.71
C THR A 170 -15.12 20.37 -20.22
N VAL A 171 -15.51 21.49 -20.82
CA VAL A 171 -15.34 21.74 -22.25
C VAL A 171 -14.53 23.02 -22.43
N GLU A 172 -13.32 22.88 -22.95
CA GLU A 172 -12.36 23.97 -23.16
C GLU A 172 -11.93 24.09 -24.61
N SER A 173 -11.47 25.28 -25.01
CA SER A 173 -10.92 25.48 -26.36
C SER A 173 -9.53 24.85 -26.49
N ALA A 174 -9.31 24.08 -27.56
CA ALA A 174 -8.04 23.42 -27.83
C ALA A 174 -7.62 23.66 -29.29
N GLY A 175 -6.94 24.79 -29.52
CA GLY A 175 -6.55 25.23 -30.85
C GLY A 175 -7.77 25.47 -31.75
N ILE A 176 -7.90 24.69 -32.82
CA ILE A 176 -9.04 24.75 -33.75
C ILE A 176 -10.24 23.90 -33.31
N GLY A 177 -10.12 23.16 -32.21
CA GLY A 177 -11.16 22.27 -31.70
C GLY A 177 -11.51 22.52 -30.24
N PHE A 178 -12.10 21.50 -29.63
CA PHE A 178 -12.53 21.46 -28.26
C PHE A 178 -11.87 20.27 -27.58
N GLN A 179 -11.35 20.51 -26.37
CA GLN A 179 -10.94 19.44 -25.48
C GLN A 179 -12.04 19.26 -24.44
N LEU A 180 -12.48 18.02 -24.30
CA LEU A 180 -13.38 17.61 -23.24
C LEU A 180 -12.56 16.82 -22.24
N SER A 181 -12.67 17.18 -20.97
CA SER A 181 -12.03 16.45 -19.88
C SER A 181 -13.09 16.01 -18.89
N GLY A 182 -12.89 14.86 -18.25
CA GLY A 182 -13.84 14.35 -17.27
C GLY A 182 -13.20 13.58 -16.12
N ARG A 183 -13.90 13.55 -14.98
CA ARG A 183 -13.60 12.70 -13.83
C ARG A 183 -14.89 12.16 -13.21
N GLU A 184 -14.83 10.91 -12.77
CA GLU A 184 -15.88 10.27 -11.96
C GLU A 184 -15.57 10.45 -10.47
N PHE A 185 -16.58 10.76 -9.67
CA PHE A 185 -16.57 10.59 -8.23
C PHE A 185 -17.59 9.52 -7.83
N ASP A 186 -17.12 8.52 -7.09
CA ASP A 186 -17.96 7.43 -6.57
C ASP A 186 -18.31 7.67 -5.11
N VAL A 187 -19.60 7.70 -4.79
CA VAL A 187 -20.08 8.04 -3.44
C VAL A 187 -19.79 6.93 -2.43
N ASP A 188 -19.84 5.66 -2.85
CA ASP A 188 -19.68 4.51 -1.96
C ASP A 188 -18.24 4.34 -1.46
N SER A 189 -17.24 4.56 -2.34
CA SER A 189 -15.81 4.52 -2.04
C SER A 189 -15.22 5.88 -1.67
N GLN A 190 -15.94 6.97 -1.94
CA GLN A 190 -15.45 8.36 -1.84
C GLN A 190 -14.15 8.61 -2.61
N GLN A 191 -13.93 7.86 -3.70
CA GLN A 191 -12.77 8.00 -4.56
C GLN A 191 -13.09 8.85 -5.78
N LEU A 192 -12.06 9.59 -6.22
CA LEU A 192 -12.09 10.34 -7.46
C LEU A 192 -11.30 9.57 -8.51
N GLY A 193 -11.97 9.20 -9.59
CA GLY A 193 -11.40 8.46 -10.71
C GLY A 193 -10.33 9.24 -11.48
N PRO A 194 -9.75 8.60 -12.51
CA PRO A 194 -8.71 9.20 -13.34
C PRO A 194 -9.27 10.37 -14.17
N LEU A 195 -8.36 11.20 -14.68
CA LEU A 195 -8.70 12.25 -15.62
C LEU A 195 -8.65 11.69 -17.04
N VAL A 196 -9.81 11.64 -17.70
CA VAL A 196 -9.91 11.25 -19.11
C VAL A 196 -10.06 12.52 -19.95
N LYS A 197 -9.29 12.62 -21.04
CA LYS A 197 -9.35 13.73 -21.98
C LYS A 197 -9.61 13.22 -23.40
N LYS A 198 -10.52 13.86 -24.13
CA LYS A 198 -10.75 13.64 -25.56
C LYS A 198 -10.82 14.96 -26.30
N THR A 199 -10.43 14.95 -27.58
CA THR A 199 -10.49 16.14 -28.44
C THR A 199 -11.44 15.89 -29.59
N THR A 200 -12.25 16.89 -29.91
CA THR A 200 -13.10 16.90 -31.10
C THR A 200 -12.99 18.25 -31.79
N TYR A 201 -13.13 18.26 -33.11
CA TYR A 201 -12.97 19.47 -33.92
C TYR A 201 -14.30 20.05 -34.40
N ALA A 202 -15.42 19.34 -34.21
CA ALA A 202 -16.72 19.77 -34.68
C ALA A 202 -17.73 19.85 -33.52
N ARG A 203 -18.43 20.98 -33.45
CA ARG A 203 -19.47 21.24 -32.43
C ARG A 203 -20.56 20.15 -32.36
N PRO A 204 -21.05 19.58 -33.48
CA PRO A 204 -22.07 18.53 -33.42
C PRO A 204 -21.63 17.26 -32.67
N PHE A 205 -20.32 16.99 -32.58
CA PHE A 205 -19.77 15.81 -31.90
C PHE A 205 -19.51 16.03 -30.41
N LEU A 206 -19.76 17.23 -29.86
CA LEU A 206 -19.52 17.50 -28.45
C LEU A 206 -20.33 16.57 -27.53
N ALA A 207 -21.62 16.39 -27.82
CA ALA A 207 -22.49 15.51 -27.03
C ALA A 207 -22.05 14.04 -27.06
N GLU A 208 -21.68 13.55 -28.25
CA GLU A 208 -21.18 12.19 -28.43
C GLU A 208 -19.84 12.00 -27.71
N THR A 209 -18.92 12.95 -27.85
CA THR A 209 -17.60 12.91 -27.19
C THR A 209 -17.75 12.97 -25.66
N SER A 210 -18.69 13.76 -25.14
CA SER A 210 -19.05 13.77 -23.72
C SER A 210 -19.50 12.38 -23.27
N PHE A 211 -20.42 11.74 -24.01
CA PHE A 211 -20.88 10.40 -23.67
C PHE A 211 -19.74 9.38 -23.70
N GLN A 212 -18.86 9.43 -24.70
CA GLN A 212 -17.69 8.55 -24.75
C GLN A 212 -16.79 8.71 -23.52
N ILE A 213 -16.59 9.94 -23.02
CA ILE A 213 -15.85 10.17 -21.77
C ILE A 213 -16.60 9.55 -20.58
N LEU A 214 -17.91 9.73 -20.47
CA LEU A 214 -18.71 9.14 -19.39
C LEU A 214 -18.59 7.61 -19.38
N ARG A 215 -18.66 6.98 -20.56
CA ARG A 215 -18.49 5.54 -20.72
C ARG A 215 -17.12 5.08 -20.27
N ASP A 216 -16.06 5.75 -20.73
CA ASP A 216 -14.69 5.37 -20.42
C ASP A 216 -14.32 5.66 -18.94
N LEU A 217 -15.04 6.57 -18.28
CA LEU A 217 -14.84 6.88 -16.85
C LEU A 217 -15.60 5.96 -15.90
N PHE A 218 -16.66 5.28 -16.36
CA PHE A 218 -17.59 4.59 -15.47
C PHE A 218 -16.94 3.38 -14.79
N SER A 219 -16.85 3.43 -13.46
CA SER A 219 -16.31 2.33 -12.66
C SER A 219 -17.43 1.55 -11.97
N ALA A 220 -17.65 0.30 -12.38
CA ALA A 220 -18.67 -0.56 -11.75
C ALA A 220 -18.35 -0.84 -10.27
N VAL A 221 -19.38 -0.90 -9.43
CA VAL A 221 -19.28 -1.27 -8.01
C VAL A 221 -19.92 -2.64 -7.79
N VAL A 222 -19.23 -3.48 -7.04
CA VAL A 222 -19.71 -4.81 -6.64
C VAL A 222 -19.77 -4.92 -5.12
N THR A 223 -20.78 -5.62 -4.61
CA THR A 223 -20.82 -6.05 -3.21
C THR A 223 -20.23 -7.44 -3.10
N ILE A 224 -19.35 -7.65 -2.12
CA ILE A 224 -18.77 -8.95 -1.78
C ILE A 224 -19.75 -9.66 -0.85
N GLU A 225 -20.39 -10.72 -1.34
CA GLU A 225 -21.43 -11.46 -0.61
C GLU A 225 -20.83 -12.54 0.30
N SER A 226 -19.87 -13.30 -0.23
CA SER A 226 -19.17 -14.35 0.50
C SER A 226 -17.71 -14.44 0.07
N VAL A 227 -16.88 -14.97 0.97
CA VAL A 227 -15.45 -15.19 0.75
C VAL A 227 -15.11 -16.60 1.24
N GLU A 228 -14.59 -17.43 0.35
CA GLU A 228 -14.22 -18.82 0.60
C GLU A 228 -12.77 -19.02 0.20
N GLY A 229 -11.87 -19.07 1.18
CA GLY A 229 -10.43 -19.19 0.91
C GLY A 229 -9.87 -17.98 0.15
N ASP A 230 -9.43 -18.21 -1.08
CA ASP A 230 -8.90 -17.22 -2.02
C ASP A 230 -9.91 -16.83 -3.11
N GLN A 231 -11.18 -17.21 -2.94
CA GLN A 231 -12.27 -16.89 -3.87
C GLN A 231 -13.32 -16.01 -3.18
N ALA A 232 -13.95 -15.13 -3.96
CA ALA A 232 -15.03 -14.26 -3.53
C ALA A 232 -16.22 -14.36 -4.50
N ILE A 233 -17.43 -14.38 -3.95
CA ILE A 233 -18.66 -14.21 -4.72
C ILE A 233 -19.10 -12.76 -4.58
N VAL A 234 -19.31 -12.10 -5.72
CA VAL A 234 -19.68 -10.69 -5.80
C VAL A 234 -20.96 -10.47 -6.61
N SER A 235 -21.64 -9.36 -6.36
CA SER A 235 -22.81 -8.93 -7.12
C SER A 235 -22.63 -7.48 -7.56
N GLU A 236 -22.69 -7.24 -8.87
CA GLU A 236 -22.59 -5.89 -9.44
C GLU A 236 -23.87 -5.08 -9.19
N GLN A 237 -23.71 -3.79 -8.92
CA GLN A 237 -24.85 -2.87 -8.91
C GLN A 237 -25.49 -2.78 -10.30
N GLY A 238 -26.81 -2.94 -10.33
CA GLY A 238 -27.59 -2.88 -11.55
C GLY A 238 -27.32 -4.00 -12.56
N SER A 239 -26.74 -5.14 -12.15
CA SER A 239 -26.41 -6.26 -13.05
C SER A 239 -27.63 -6.87 -13.77
N GLN A 240 -28.84 -6.67 -13.23
CA GLN A 240 -30.08 -7.19 -13.83
C GLN A 240 -30.62 -6.29 -14.95
N PHE A 241 -30.09 -5.08 -15.12
CA PHE A 241 -30.46 -4.19 -16.21
C PHE A 241 -29.59 -4.50 -17.42
N LEU A 242 -30.22 -4.94 -18.51
CA LEU A 242 -29.53 -5.16 -19.78
C LEU A 242 -29.13 -3.80 -20.37
N THR A 243 -27.85 -3.66 -20.74
CA THR A 243 -27.40 -2.47 -21.48
C THR A 243 -27.24 -2.81 -22.96
N PRO A 244 -27.69 -1.92 -23.86
CA PRO A 244 -27.39 -2.06 -25.28
C PRO A 244 -25.90 -1.96 -25.61
N ASP A 245 -25.14 -1.11 -24.90
CA ASP A 245 -23.69 -1.02 -25.05
C ASP A 245 -22.98 -2.01 -24.12
N PRO A 246 -22.29 -3.04 -24.65
CA PRO A 246 -21.60 -4.03 -23.83
C PRO A 246 -20.47 -3.42 -22.98
N ALA A 247 -19.91 -2.26 -23.39
CA ALA A 247 -18.84 -1.60 -22.65
C ALA A 247 -19.30 -1.00 -21.30
N ILE A 248 -20.60 -0.72 -21.13
CA ILE A 248 -21.18 -0.17 -19.88
C ILE A 248 -21.79 -1.28 -19.01
N GLY A 249 -22.34 -2.31 -19.63
CA GLY A 249 -23.16 -3.29 -18.91
C GLY A 249 -22.48 -4.57 -18.48
N THR A 250 -21.41 -4.97 -19.17
CA THR A 250 -20.90 -6.33 -19.02
C THR A 250 -19.57 -6.30 -18.31
N LEU A 251 -19.56 -6.78 -17.07
CA LEU A 251 -18.31 -7.18 -16.43
C LEU A 251 -17.61 -8.22 -17.31
N GLN A 252 -16.32 -8.02 -17.56
CA GLN A 252 -15.53 -8.89 -18.42
C GLN A 252 -14.58 -9.74 -17.59
N LYS A 253 -14.32 -10.96 -18.05
CA LYS A 253 -13.26 -11.79 -17.46
C LYS A 253 -11.96 -10.99 -17.44
N GLN A 254 -11.22 -11.11 -16.35
CA GLN A 254 -10.03 -10.32 -16.04
C GLN A 254 -10.29 -8.84 -15.72
N ASP A 255 -11.53 -8.43 -15.44
CA ASP A 255 -11.75 -7.17 -14.73
C ASP A 255 -11.16 -7.23 -13.31
N PHE A 256 -10.55 -6.14 -12.90
CA PHE A 256 -9.94 -6.00 -11.57
C PHE A 256 -10.77 -5.08 -10.69
N PHE A 257 -10.89 -5.44 -9.41
CA PHE A 257 -11.56 -4.60 -8.42
C PHE A 257 -10.68 -4.36 -7.21
N VAL A 258 -10.73 -3.16 -6.66
CA VAL A 258 -10.11 -2.82 -5.37
C VAL A 258 -11.17 -2.88 -4.28
N PRO A 259 -11.04 -3.77 -3.28
CA PRO A 259 -12.01 -3.89 -2.22
C PRO A 259 -11.83 -2.82 -1.15
N PHE A 260 -12.95 -2.47 -0.51
CA PHE A 260 -13.02 -1.52 0.57
C PHE A 260 -14.13 -1.88 1.56
N PHE A 261 -13.97 -1.40 2.80
CA PHE A 261 -14.94 -1.57 3.85
C PHE A 261 -15.70 -0.28 4.10
N ARG A 262 -17.02 -0.38 4.21
CA ARG A 262 -17.86 0.70 4.74
C ARG A 262 -18.32 0.33 6.14
N TYR A 263 -17.81 1.04 7.13
CA TYR A 263 -18.19 0.86 8.52
C TYR A 263 -19.47 1.64 8.81
N LEU A 264 -20.52 0.93 9.19
CA LEU A 264 -21.82 1.53 9.47
C LEU A 264 -22.02 1.78 10.97
N ASN A 265 -22.73 2.86 11.28
CA ASN A 265 -23.20 3.12 12.64
C ASN A 265 -24.45 2.26 12.98
N ARG A 266 -25.06 2.50 14.15
CA ARG A 266 -26.28 1.76 14.56
C ARG A 266 -27.48 2.05 13.65
N ASN A 267 -27.52 3.22 13.03
CA ASN A 267 -28.58 3.70 12.14
C ASN A 267 -28.34 3.30 10.67
N ARG A 268 -27.29 2.51 10.39
CA ARG A 268 -26.83 2.12 9.04
C ARG A 268 -26.29 3.27 8.19
N GLU A 269 -25.85 4.35 8.81
CA GLU A 269 -25.14 5.43 8.11
C GLU A 269 -23.64 5.14 8.09
N VAL A 270 -22.97 5.52 7.01
CA VAL A 270 -21.54 5.32 6.84
C VAL A 270 -20.77 6.21 7.80
N LYS A 271 -19.98 5.60 8.69
CA LYS A 271 -19.09 6.28 9.63
C LYS A 271 -17.68 6.44 9.06
N ASN A 272 -17.19 5.42 8.39
CA ASN A 272 -15.84 5.39 7.87
C ASN A 272 -15.75 4.47 6.65
N ILE A 273 -14.88 4.83 5.70
CA ILE A 273 -14.56 4.01 4.54
C ILE A 273 -13.07 3.67 4.59
N GLN A 274 -12.74 2.40 4.42
CA GLN A 274 -11.36 1.94 4.43
C GLN A 274 -11.07 1.13 3.17
N MET A 275 -10.28 1.71 2.26
CA MET A 275 -9.69 0.98 1.14
C MET A 275 -8.75 -0.10 1.67
N ILE A 276 -8.77 -1.27 1.05
CA ILE A 276 -7.88 -2.36 1.41
C ILE A 276 -6.68 -2.32 0.46
N PRO A 277 -5.52 -1.82 0.91
CA PRO A 277 -4.39 -1.64 0.02
C PRO A 277 -3.79 -2.99 -0.37
N TRP A 278 -3.25 -3.08 -1.59
CA TRP A 278 -2.55 -4.27 -2.10
C TRP A 278 -3.42 -5.53 -2.10
N THR A 279 -4.72 -5.37 -2.29
CA THR A 279 -5.69 -6.45 -2.47
C THR A 279 -6.49 -6.15 -3.71
N TYR A 280 -6.61 -7.14 -4.58
CA TYR A 280 -7.37 -7.05 -5.83
C TYR A 280 -8.26 -8.29 -5.96
N LEU A 281 -9.47 -8.08 -6.46
CA LEU A 281 -10.34 -9.15 -6.92
C LEU A 281 -10.20 -9.24 -8.44
N ILE A 282 -9.99 -10.45 -8.96
CA ILE A 282 -9.83 -10.72 -10.39
C ILE A 282 -11.04 -11.50 -10.85
N LEU A 283 -11.79 -10.97 -11.80
CA LEU A 283 -13.03 -11.61 -12.25
C LEU A 283 -12.74 -12.83 -13.13
N GLU A 284 -13.20 -14.00 -12.72
CA GLU A 284 -12.99 -15.27 -13.44
C GLU A 284 -14.22 -15.69 -14.24
N GLU A 285 -15.38 -15.55 -13.62
CA GLU A 285 -16.65 -15.99 -14.18
C GLU A 285 -17.76 -14.99 -13.83
N VAL A 286 -18.64 -14.75 -14.80
CA VAL A 286 -19.80 -13.87 -14.65
C VAL A 286 -21.04 -14.68 -14.94
N ASP A 287 -21.87 -14.85 -13.92
CA ASP A 287 -23.28 -15.17 -14.06
C ASP A 287 -24.08 -13.86 -13.99
N ARG A 288 -25.31 -13.85 -14.54
CA ARG A 288 -26.14 -12.63 -14.64
C ARG A 288 -26.30 -11.89 -13.31
N LYS A 289 -26.44 -12.64 -12.21
CA LYS A 289 -26.63 -12.06 -10.88
C LYS A 289 -25.34 -12.03 -10.06
N HIS A 290 -24.53 -13.08 -10.16
CA HIS A 290 -23.35 -13.30 -9.33
C HIS A 290 -22.11 -13.44 -10.18
N ALA A 291 -20.99 -12.97 -9.67
CA ALA A 291 -19.68 -13.08 -10.30
C ALA A 291 -18.72 -13.78 -9.33
N ARG A 292 -17.84 -14.64 -9.86
CA ARG A 292 -16.78 -15.29 -9.08
C ARG A 292 -15.45 -14.60 -9.36
N CYS A 293 -14.77 -14.20 -8.30
CA CYS A 293 -13.47 -13.56 -8.37
C CYS A 293 -12.41 -14.31 -7.55
N SER A 294 -11.19 -14.42 -8.06
CA SER A 294 -10.03 -14.76 -7.24
C SER A 294 -9.47 -13.55 -6.51
N ILE A 295 -8.89 -13.79 -5.33
CA ILE A 295 -8.36 -12.77 -4.43
C ILE A 295 -6.84 -12.81 -4.51
N SER A 296 -6.25 -11.75 -5.07
CA SER A 296 -4.81 -11.52 -5.01
C SER A 296 -4.50 -10.48 -3.94
N SER A 297 -3.82 -10.89 -2.85
CA SER A 297 -3.60 -10.03 -1.68
C SER A 297 -2.21 -10.16 -1.09
N GLY A 298 -1.58 -9.02 -0.79
CA GLY A 298 -0.41 -8.93 0.07
C GLY A 298 -0.74 -9.07 1.58
N LEU A 299 -2.02 -9.06 1.92
CA LEU A 299 -2.54 -9.16 3.29
C LEU A 299 -3.21 -10.52 3.52
N ARG A 300 -2.91 -11.17 4.65
CA ARG A 300 -3.49 -12.48 4.97
C ARG A 300 -4.89 -12.34 5.56
N GLY A 301 -5.86 -13.04 4.96
CA GLY A 301 -7.21 -13.23 5.54
C GLY A 301 -8.00 -11.94 5.79
N ILE A 302 -7.69 -10.83 5.08
CA ILE A 302 -8.29 -9.53 5.38
C ILE A 302 -9.79 -9.51 5.06
N LEU A 303 -10.24 -10.25 4.03
CA LEU A 303 -11.62 -10.32 3.59
C LEU A 303 -12.44 -11.45 4.25
N SER A 304 -11.79 -12.44 4.86
CA SER A 304 -12.45 -13.68 5.28
C SER A 304 -13.21 -13.59 6.61
N SER A 305 -12.98 -12.56 7.42
CA SER A 305 -13.69 -12.42 8.70
C SER A 305 -15.07 -11.78 8.50
N SER A 306 -16.12 -12.47 8.94
CA SER A 306 -17.45 -11.86 9.09
C SER A 306 -17.40 -10.70 10.07
N ARG A 307 -17.95 -9.55 9.66
CA ARG A 307 -17.91 -8.30 10.43
C ARG A 307 -19.30 -7.75 10.58
N ARG A 308 -19.71 -7.50 11.82
CA ARG A 308 -21.00 -6.88 12.11
C ARG A 308 -20.98 -5.41 11.69
N ARG A 309 -21.99 -4.96 10.93
CA ARG A 309 -22.15 -3.56 10.46
C ARG A 309 -20.98 -3.08 9.58
N VAL A 310 -20.43 -3.97 8.78
CA VAL A 310 -19.46 -3.62 7.74
C VAL A 310 -19.98 -4.14 6.42
N GLU A 311 -20.11 -3.25 5.46
CA GLU A 311 -20.35 -3.64 4.07
C GLU A 311 -19.00 -3.83 3.40
N MET A 312 -18.87 -4.95 2.67
CA MET A 312 -17.69 -5.26 1.88
C MET A 312 -18.06 -5.02 0.43
N GLN A 313 -17.41 -4.03 -0.18
CA GLN A 313 -17.63 -3.67 -1.58
C GLN A 313 -16.28 -3.61 -2.30
N ALA A 314 -16.32 -3.59 -3.62
CA ALA A 314 -15.16 -3.34 -4.44
C ALA A 314 -15.53 -2.49 -5.64
N ILE A 315 -14.62 -1.62 -6.06
CA ILE A 315 -14.79 -0.76 -7.23
C ILE A 315 -13.86 -1.24 -8.35
N ARG A 316 -14.38 -1.29 -9.58
CA ARG A 316 -13.62 -1.68 -10.76
C ARG A 316 -12.48 -0.69 -10.97
N VAL A 317 -11.33 -1.20 -11.36
CA VAL A 317 -10.14 -0.41 -11.67
C VAL A 317 -9.49 -0.91 -12.95
N GLU A 318 -8.91 0.02 -13.71
CA GLU A 318 -8.13 -0.30 -14.89
C GLU A 318 -6.95 0.68 -15.06
N PRO A 319 -5.86 0.25 -15.72
CA PRO A 319 -4.72 1.11 -15.99
C PRO A 319 -5.06 2.24 -16.97
N HIS A 320 -5.08 3.48 -16.48
CA HIS A 320 -5.29 4.69 -17.28
C HIS A 320 -3.99 5.45 -17.57
N TYR A 321 -3.00 5.32 -16.69
CA TYR A 321 -1.71 5.96 -16.84
C TYR A 321 -0.69 4.98 -17.42
N PRO A 322 0.24 5.43 -18.30
CA PRO A 322 1.24 4.56 -18.91
C PRO A 322 2.27 4.02 -17.90
N ALA A 323 2.38 4.66 -16.73
CA ALA A 323 3.25 4.24 -15.65
C ALA A 323 2.75 4.80 -14.30
N THR A 324 3.15 4.15 -13.22
CA THR A 324 2.99 4.69 -11.86
C THR A 324 4.35 4.97 -11.23
N ARG A 325 4.47 6.15 -10.61
CA ARG A 325 5.58 6.44 -9.71
C ARG A 325 5.29 5.90 -8.31
N LEU A 326 6.02 4.87 -7.90
CA LEU A 326 5.89 4.26 -6.59
C LEU A 326 6.94 4.80 -5.62
N SER A 327 6.52 5.22 -4.42
CA SER A 327 7.42 5.55 -3.32
C SER A 327 7.43 4.43 -2.27
N LEU A 328 8.62 4.08 -1.77
CA LEU A 328 8.76 3.17 -0.64
C LEU A 328 8.96 3.99 0.63
N ILE A 329 8.03 3.84 1.58
CA ILE A 329 8.02 4.58 2.84
C ILE A 329 8.10 3.64 4.05
N PRO A 330 8.85 3.98 5.11
CA PRO A 330 8.87 3.20 6.35
C PRO A 330 7.51 3.21 7.05
N ARG A 331 7.15 2.07 7.65
CA ARG A 331 6.04 2.02 8.60
C ARG A 331 6.39 2.84 9.84
N GLY A 332 5.48 3.73 10.26
CA GLY A 332 5.60 4.49 11.50
C GLY A 332 6.38 5.81 11.40
N THR A 333 7.11 6.08 10.31
CA THR A 333 7.82 7.37 10.11
C THR A 333 7.77 7.80 8.65
N ALA A 334 6.95 8.81 8.36
CA ALA A 334 6.67 9.26 7.00
C ALA A 334 7.74 10.20 6.41
N ALA A 335 8.68 10.70 7.22
CA ALA A 335 9.59 11.78 6.82
C ALA A 335 10.84 11.29 6.05
N GLN A 336 11.09 9.99 5.94
CA GLN A 336 12.36 9.48 5.43
C GLN A 336 12.15 8.47 4.29
N SER A 337 12.92 8.63 3.21
CA SER A 337 12.89 7.75 2.04
C SER A 337 13.87 6.57 2.16
N TYR A 338 13.53 5.44 1.52
CA TYR A 338 14.47 4.33 1.32
C TYR A 338 15.12 4.38 -0.05
N ALA A 339 16.31 4.99 -0.13
CA ALA A 339 17.15 4.92 -1.32
C ALA A 339 17.89 3.58 -1.42
N GLY A 340 18.12 3.09 -2.64
CA GLY A 340 18.91 1.88 -2.88
C GLY A 340 18.21 0.55 -2.56
N MET A 341 16.89 0.55 -2.36
CA MET A 341 16.10 -0.69 -2.27
C MET A 341 15.89 -1.29 -3.65
N ARG A 342 16.01 -2.61 -3.73
CA ARG A 342 15.77 -3.38 -4.95
C ARG A 342 14.32 -3.80 -5.00
N VAL A 343 13.63 -3.54 -6.10
CA VAL A 343 12.26 -3.97 -6.35
C VAL A 343 12.26 -4.87 -7.57
N GLN A 344 11.93 -6.14 -7.36
CA GLN A 344 11.81 -7.12 -8.43
C GLN A 344 10.35 -7.25 -8.84
N LEU A 345 10.10 -7.23 -10.14
CA LEU A 345 8.79 -7.39 -10.76
C LEU A 345 8.63 -8.84 -11.20
N SER A 346 7.48 -9.45 -10.92
CA SER A 346 7.17 -10.82 -11.29
C SER A 346 5.68 -10.96 -11.58
N PRO A 347 5.26 -11.68 -12.63
CA PRO A 347 3.86 -11.99 -12.85
C PRO A 347 3.35 -13.03 -11.84
N LEU A 348 4.26 -13.86 -11.31
CA LEU A 348 3.92 -14.94 -10.38
C LEU A 348 3.73 -14.45 -8.96
N ASN A 349 2.78 -15.08 -8.28
CA ASN A 349 2.50 -14.81 -6.88
C ASN A 349 3.51 -15.50 -5.93
N PRO A 350 3.56 -15.14 -4.63
CA PRO A 350 4.53 -15.70 -3.70
C PRO A 350 4.40 -17.21 -3.46
N GLN A 351 3.21 -17.79 -3.68
CA GLN A 351 2.99 -19.23 -3.51
C GLN A 351 3.55 -20.01 -4.70
N GLU A 352 3.33 -19.54 -5.92
CA GLU A 352 3.90 -20.08 -7.16
C GLU A 352 5.42 -20.00 -7.13
N VAL A 353 5.97 -18.83 -6.77
CA VAL A 353 7.43 -18.67 -6.61
C VAL A 353 7.99 -19.66 -5.58
N ARG A 354 7.27 -19.91 -4.48
CA ARG A 354 7.69 -20.90 -3.48
C ARG A 354 7.67 -22.32 -4.04
N GLN A 355 6.67 -22.67 -4.85
CA GLN A 355 6.61 -23.99 -5.50
C GLN A 355 7.78 -24.19 -6.46
N LEU A 356 8.12 -23.19 -7.27
CA LEU A 356 9.30 -23.21 -8.13
C LEU A 356 10.60 -23.36 -7.32
N GLN A 357 10.74 -22.65 -6.20
CA GLN A 357 11.89 -22.80 -5.31
C GLN A 357 11.99 -24.19 -4.68
N ILE A 358 10.87 -24.82 -4.34
CA ILE A 358 10.85 -26.19 -3.81
C ILE A 358 11.26 -27.19 -4.90
N ALA A 359 10.74 -27.04 -6.11
CA ALA A 359 11.12 -27.87 -7.26
C ALA A 359 12.61 -27.74 -7.57
N ALA A 360 13.12 -26.51 -7.59
CA ALA A 360 14.54 -26.22 -7.81
C ALA A 360 15.45 -26.87 -6.78
N LYS A 361 15.05 -26.82 -5.51
CA LYS A 361 15.82 -27.43 -4.44
C LYS A 361 15.92 -28.95 -4.62
N LYS A 362 14.81 -29.61 -4.95
CA LYS A 362 14.79 -31.05 -5.24
C LYS A 362 15.70 -31.40 -6.42
N GLU A 363 15.61 -30.64 -7.52
CA GLU A 363 16.45 -30.86 -8.69
C GLU A 363 17.95 -30.64 -8.38
N SER A 364 18.27 -29.64 -7.55
CA SER A 364 19.67 -29.41 -7.12
C SER A 364 20.22 -30.54 -6.24
N GLU A 365 19.37 -31.15 -5.41
CA GLU A 365 19.71 -32.30 -4.59
C GLU A 365 19.94 -33.55 -5.45
N GLU A 366 19.15 -33.73 -6.52
CA GLU A 366 19.28 -34.84 -7.46
C GLU A 366 20.49 -34.69 -8.41
N THR A 367 20.77 -33.48 -8.88
CA THR A 367 21.82 -33.22 -9.89
C THR A 367 23.17 -32.82 -9.28
N GLY A 368 23.21 -32.48 -7.99
CA GLY A 368 24.39 -31.95 -7.29
C GLY A 368 24.86 -30.58 -7.80
N LYS A 369 24.07 -29.91 -8.66
CA LYS A 369 24.36 -28.59 -9.22
C LYS A 369 23.35 -27.56 -8.71
N PRO A 370 23.78 -26.32 -8.42
CA PRO A 370 22.86 -25.26 -8.05
C PRO A 370 21.99 -24.87 -9.26
N VAL A 371 20.68 -25.07 -9.16
CA VAL A 371 19.71 -24.62 -10.18
C VAL A 371 19.11 -23.29 -9.74
N SER A 372 19.26 -22.26 -10.59
CA SER A 372 18.82 -20.89 -10.32
C SER A 372 17.66 -20.53 -11.25
N PHE A 373 16.46 -20.42 -10.67
CA PHE A 373 15.23 -20.05 -11.38
C PHE A 373 14.82 -18.58 -11.17
N GLU A 374 15.61 -17.79 -10.41
CA GLU A 374 15.27 -16.37 -10.17
C GLU A 374 15.12 -15.58 -11.48
N LYS A 375 15.85 -15.96 -12.53
CA LYS A 375 15.76 -15.31 -13.85
C LYS A 375 14.52 -15.69 -14.66
N GLU A 376 13.82 -16.78 -14.32
CA GLU A 376 12.67 -17.24 -15.09
C GLU A 376 11.38 -16.50 -14.76
N TYR A 377 11.20 -16.07 -13.50
CA TYR A 377 9.98 -15.38 -13.07
C TYR A 377 10.16 -13.89 -12.78
N ILE A 378 11.39 -13.39 -12.72
CA ILE A 378 11.65 -11.95 -12.57
C ILE A 378 11.67 -11.29 -13.95
N THR A 379 10.63 -10.51 -14.24
CA THR A 379 10.49 -9.79 -15.52
C THR A 379 11.22 -8.45 -15.52
N GLY A 380 11.54 -7.91 -14.35
CA GLY A 380 12.29 -6.66 -14.24
C GLY A 380 12.86 -6.44 -12.85
N GLU A 381 13.95 -5.69 -12.77
CA GLU A 381 14.55 -5.27 -11.51
C GLU A 381 14.77 -3.76 -11.53
N LEU A 382 14.28 -3.08 -10.50
CA LEU A 382 14.37 -1.64 -10.33
C LEU A 382 15.07 -1.31 -9.02
N LEU A 383 15.78 -0.19 -8.99
CA LEU A 383 16.41 0.34 -7.79
C LEU A 383 15.76 1.66 -7.41
N THR A 384 15.41 1.85 -6.14
CA THR A 384 14.89 3.14 -5.68
C THR A 384 15.95 4.23 -5.78
N ASN A 385 15.55 5.40 -6.29
CA ASN A 385 16.41 6.59 -6.32
C ASN A 385 16.60 7.20 -4.93
N ARG A 386 17.30 8.33 -4.83
CA ARG A 386 17.56 9.05 -3.56
C ARG A 386 16.27 9.42 -2.79
N ASN A 387 15.18 9.62 -3.52
CA ASN A 387 13.87 9.95 -2.95
C ASN A 387 13.06 8.69 -2.56
N GLY A 388 13.64 7.50 -2.68
CA GLY A 388 12.98 6.24 -2.40
C GLY A 388 11.89 5.88 -3.39
N THR A 389 12.00 6.35 -4.63
CA THR A 389 10.98 6.17 -5.67
C THR A 389 11.48 5.32 -6.83
N ILE A 390 10.56 4.56 -7.42
CA ILE A 390 10.71 3.85 -8.69
C ILE A 390 9.57 4.25 -9.62
N THR A 391 9.73 3.99 -10.92
CA THR A 391 8.65 4.14 -11.90
C THR A 391 8.40 2.76 -12.51
N VAL A 392 7.16 2.31 -12.46
CA VAL A 392 6.74 1.01 -13.00
C VAL A 392 5.77 1.26 -14.15
N SER A 393 6.14 0.78 -15.34
CA SER A 393 5.31 0.90 -16.53
C SER A 393 4.07 0.02 -16.43
N ALA A 394 2.93 0.52 -16.93
CA ALA A 394 1.72 -0.26 -17.08
C ALA A 394 1.81 -1.15 -18.32
N ASN A 395 1.41 -2.41 -18.19
CA ASN A 395 1.23 -3.33 -19.29
C ASN A 395 -0.25 -3.74 -19.35
N PRO A 396 -1.04 -3.26 -20.33
CA PRO A 396 -2.45 -3.62 -20.44
C PRO A 396 -2.72 -5.11 -20.62
N ALA A 397 -1.78 -5.88 -21.20
CA ALA A 397 -1.96 -7.32 -21.41
C ALA A 397 -1.77 -8.14 -20.13
N GLU A 398 -0.89 -7.69 -19.24
CA GLU A 398 -0.62 -8.30 -17.94
C GLU A 398 -0.64 -7.21 -16.86
N PRO A 399 -1.83 -6.70 -16.50
CA PRO A 399 -1.95 -5.51 -15.67
C PRO A 399 -1.58 -5.79 -14.21
N LEU A 400 -1.78 -7.02 -13.71
CA LEU A 400 -1.45 -7.40 -12.35
C LEU A 400 -0.03 -8.00 -12.28
N ILE A 401 0.81 -7.40 -11.44
CA ILE A 401 2.17 -7.88 -11.16
C ILE A 401 2.42 -7.95 -9.66
N TRP A 402 3.42 -8.73 -9.25
CA TRP A 402 3.92 -8.79 -7.89
C TRP A 402 5.22 -8.01 -7.75
N LEU A 403 5.27 -7.16 -6.72
CA LEU A 403 6.43 -6.37 -6.35
C LEU A 403 7.13 -7.04 -5.17
N TYR A 404 8.36 -7.51 -5.38
CA TYR A 404 9.21 -8.07 -4.34
C TYR A 404 10.25 -7.04 -3.92
N VAL A 405 10.02 -6.40 -2.78
CA VAL A 405 10.89 -5.35 -2.23
C VAL A 405 11.98 -6.00 -1.37
N ARG A 406 13.23 -5.87 -1.80
CA ARG A 406 14.42 -6.35 -1.10
C ARG A 406 15.26 -5.21 -0.54
N SER A 407 15.78 -5.45 0.66
CA SER A 407 16.75 -4.63 1.36
C SER A 407 18.02 -5.44 1.53
N GLY A 408 19.05 -5.15 0.73
CA GLY A 408 20.20 -6.05 0.59
C GLY A 408 19.77 -7.45 0.13
N LYS A 409 20.02 -8.48 0.95
CA LYS A 409 19.62 -9.87 0.69
C LYS A 409 18.22 -10.23 1.20
N ALA A 410 17.65 -9.43 2.10
CA ALA A 410 16.39 -9.77 2.75
C ALA A 410 15.17 -9.29 1.95
N LEU A 411 14.14 -10.14 1.85
CA LEU A 411 12.81 -9.75 1.37
C LEU A 411 12.05 -9.03 2.49
N VAL A 412 11.68 -7.78 2.26
CA VAL A 412 11.04 -6.92 3.25
C VAL A 412 9.53 -6.81 3.01
N ALA A 413 9.09 -6.82 1.75
CA ALA A 413 7.68 -6.84 1.40
C ALA A 413 7.47 -7.55 0.05
N ASN A 414 6.31 -8.18 -0.10
CA ASN A 414 5.80 -8.68 -1.36
C ASN A 414 4.32 -8.31 -1.48
N VAL A 415 3.97 -7.56 -2.52
CA VAL A 415 2.61 -7.04 -2.71
C VAL A 415 2.17 -7.18 -4.16
N PRO A 416 0.92 -7.57 -4.42
CA PRO A 416 0.35 -7.44 -5.75
C PRO A 416 0.11 -5.97 -6.05
N TYR A 417 0.23 -5.59 -7.32
CA TYR A 417 0.05 -4.22 -7.77
C TYR A 417 -0.36 -4.16 -9.23
N ILE A 418 -1.25 -3.22 -9.56
CA ILE A 418 -1.62 -2.90 -10.93
C ILE A 418 -1.08 -1.50 -11.27
N PRO A 419 0.02 -1.41 -12.05
CA PRO A 419 0.55 -0.13 -12.48
C PRO A 419 -0.43 0.57 -13.42
N GLY A 420 -0.51 1.89 -13.31
CA GLY A 420 -1.36 2.72 -14.16
C GLY A 420 -2.74 3.05 -13.60
N ILE A 421 -3.15 2.51 -12.44
CA ILE A 421 -4.41 2.92 -11.78
C ILE A 421 -4.31 4.37 -11.26
N ALA A 422 -3.15 4.72 -10.72
CA ALA A 422 -2.86 6.05 -10.18
C ALA A 422 -1.50 6.53 -10.70
N PRO A 423 -1.30 7.85 -10.87
CA PRO A 423 -0.02 8.37 -11.34
C PRO A 423 1.07 8.24 -10.27
N ARG A 424 0.68 8.23 -8.99
CA ARG A 424 1.57 8.10 -7.84
C ARG A 424 0.93 7.20 -6.80
N ALA A 425 1.72 6.32 -6.19
CA ALA A 425 1.29 5.51 -5.04
C ALA A 425 2.47 5.26 -4.08
N ALA A 426 2.17 4.91 -2.83
CA ALA A 426 3.16 4.72 -1.77
C ALA A 426 3.00 3.36 -1.10
N ILE A 427 4.09 2.57 -1.03
CA ILE A 427 4.14 1.27 -0.37
C ILE A 427 4.79 1.42 1.00
N GLN A 428 4.08 0.99 2.05
CA GLN A 428 4.59 0.97 3.41
C GLN A 428 5.38 -0.32 3.70
N VAL A 429 6.69 -0.16 3.83
CA VAL A 429 7.62 -1.26 4.12
C VAL A 429 8.08 -1.22 5.59
N PRO A 430 8.27 -2.38 6.25
CA PRO A 430 8.92 -2.44 7.55
C PRO A 430 10.27 -1.71 7.57
N ASP A 431 10.60 -1.05 8.69
CA ASP A 431 11.94 -0.48 8.84
C ASP A 431 12.97 -1.59 9.07
N ASP A 432 13.98 -1.59 8.21
CA ASP A 432 14.99 -2.62 8.10
C ASP A 432 16.42 -2.08 8.35
N ARG A 433 16.54 -0.81 8.76
CA ARG A 433 17.84 -0.16 9.00
C ARG A 433 18.61 -0.79 10.15
N ILE A 434 17.92 -1.16 11.23
CA ILE A 434 18.55 -1.82 12.38
C ILE A 434 19.23 -3.11 11.93
N ARG A 435 18.54 -3.91 11.10
CA ARG A 435 19.10 -5.15 10.55
C ARG A 435 20.28 -4.85 9.62
N LEU A 436 20.15 -3.87 8.72
CA LEU A 436 21.24 -3.50 7.81
C LEU A 436 22.49 -3.02 8.56
N GLY A 437 22.32 -2.21 9.60
CA GLY A 437 23.41 -1.78 10.48
C GLY A 437 24.08 -2.96 11.17
N LEU A 438 23.27 -3.86 11.75
CA LEU A 438 23.75 -5.10 12.35
C LEU A 438 24.54 -5.97 11.35
N GLU A 439 24.05 -6.12 10.12
CA GLU A 439 24.78 -6.87 9.09
C GLU A 439 26.13 -6.23 8.75
N GLY A 440 26.21 -4.90 8.75
CA GLY A 440 27.46 -4.16 8.65
C GLY A 440 28.43 -4.49 9.78
N ASP A 441 27.95 -4.39 11.03
CA ASP A 441 28.76 -4.67 12.22
C ASP A 441 29.23 -6.14 12.27
N LEU A 442 28.35 -7.08 11.93
CA LEU A 442 28.68 -8.50 11.83
C LEU A 442 29.63 -8.78 10.66
N ALA A 443 29.56 -8.04 9.55
CA ALA A 443 30.50 -8.18 8.45
C ALA A 443 31.91 -7.74 8.87
N VAL A 444 32.03 -6.64 9.62
CA VAL A 444 33.31 -6.19 10.21
C VAL A 444 33.85 -7.25 11.18
N LEU A 445 33.02 -7.74 12.10
CA LEU A 445 33.42 -8.80 13.05
C LEU A 445 33.87 -10.09 12.35
N ASN A 446 33.18 -10.48 11.26
CA ASN A 446 33.59 -11.63 10.45
C ASN A 446 34.92 -11.39 9.73
N GLY A 447 35.19 -10.16 9.26
CA GLY A 447 36.48 -9.79 8.68
C GLY A 447 37.62 -9.93 9.70
N GLU A 448 37.44 -9.36 10.90
CA GLU A 448 38.39 -9.51 12.01
C GLU A 448 38.61 -10.98 12.41
N LEU A 449 37.54 -11.79 12.40
CA LEU A 449 37.62 -13.22 12.70
C LEU A 449 38.50 -13.96 11.67
N ILE A 450 38.34 -13.66 10.38
CA ILE A 450 39.14 -14.26 9.31
C ILE A 450 40.63 -13.92 9.51
N GLU A 451 40.93 -12.65 9.82
CA GLU A 451 42.31 -12.21 10.09
C GLU A 451 42.90 -12.92 11.32
N ALA A 452 42.14 -13.04 12.41
CA ALA A 452 42.58 -13.73 13.61
C ALA A 452 42.87 -15.21 13.36
N VAL A 453 42.00 -15.90 12.61
CA VAL A 453 42.19 -17.32 12.23
C VAL A 453 43.40 -17.48 11.30
N ALA A 454 43.61 -16.56 10.37
CA ALA A 454 44.77 -16.57 9.49
C ALA A 454 46.08 -16.35 10.27
N ALA A 455 46.11 -15.40 11.22
CA ALA A 455 47.24 -15.15 12.09
C ALA A 455 47.58 -16.38 12.95
N LEU A 456 46.56 -17.02 13.54
CA LEU A 456 46.72 -18.27 14.30
C LEU A 456 47.29 -19.39 13.43
N SER A 457 46.75 -19.57 12.22
CA SER A 457 47.21 -20.58 11.26
C SER A 457 48.65 -20.34 10.81
N MET A 458 49.06 -19.08 10.63
CA MET A 458 50.44 -18.70 10.35
C MET A 458 51.38 -19.02 11.52
N GLN A 459 50.98 -18.72 12.76
CA GLN A 459 51.76 -19.06 13.95
C GLN A 459 51.94 -20.57 14.09
N MET A 460 50.86 -21.36 13.97
CA MET A 460 50.92 -22.82 13.99
C MET A 460 51.83 -23.37 12.89
N SER A 461 51.76 -22.80 11.68
CA SER A 461 52.63 -23.21 10.57
C SER A 461 54.11 -22.89 10.82
N ARG A 462 54.43 -21.75 11.45
CA ARG A 462 55.80 -21.42 11.88
C ARG A 462 56.30 -22.40 12.92
N ILE A 463 55.48 -22.77 13.91
CA ILE A 463 55.83 -23.75 14.94
C ILE A 463 56.07 -25.13 14.32
N ARG A 464 55.22 -25.58 13.37
CA ARG A 464 55.47 -26.82 12.60
C ARG A 464 56.80 -26.79 11.87
N LYS A 465 57.17 -25.64 11.29
CA LYS A 465 58.47 -25.48 10.61
C LYS A 465 59.64 -25.60 11.58
N TRP A 466 59.55 -25.00 12.77
CA TRP A 466 60.56 -25.15 13.82
C TRP A 466 60.67 -26.58 14.33
N ALA A 467 59.54 -27.27 14.50
CA ALA A 467 59.51 -28.69 14.89
C ALA A 467 60.19 -29.58 13.84
N LYS A 468 59.91 -29.37 12.54
CA LYS A 468 60.60 -30.09 11.45
C LYS A 468 62.11 -29.81 11.38
N ASN A 469 62.53 -28.61 11.78
CA ASN A 469 63.94 -28.20 11.79
C ASN A 469 64.66 -28.49 13.12
N ASN A 470 64.02 -29.19 14.07
CA ASN A 470 64.56 -29.57 15.38
C ASN A 470 64.90 -28.39 16.31
N GLU A 471 64.30 -27.23 16.07
CA GLU A 471 64.51 -26.03 16.88
C GLU A 471 63.58 -26.03 18.11
N TRP A 472 63.69 -27.05 18.96
CA TRP A 472 62.75 -27.31 20.07
C TRP A 472 62.61 -26.17 21.08
N LYS A 473 63.69 -25.41 21.34
CA LYS A 473 63.63 -24.21 22.19
C LYS A 473 62.68 -23.14 21.61
N LYS A 474 62.65 -22.99 20.28
CA LYS A 474 61.75 -22.03 19.60
C LYS A 474 60.31 -22.55 19.53
N VAL A 475 60.14 -23.87 19.43
CA VAL A 475 58.83 -24.53 19.52
C VAL A 475 58.20 -24.26 20.88
N ASP A 476 58.94 -24.51 21.98
CA ASP A 476 58.43 -24.30 23.33
C ASP A 476 58.09 -22.82 23.61
N SER A 477 58.89 -21.88 23.11
CA SER A 477 58.57 -20.45 23.21
C SER A 477 57.34 -20.06 22.37
N GLY A 478 57.21 -20.60 21.16
CA GLY A 478 56.07 -20.34 20.28
C GLY A 478 54.76 -20.91 20.83
N ILE A 479 54.79 -22.08 21.47
CA ILE A 479 53.62 -22.67 22.13
C ILE A 479 53.19 -21.81 23.31
N ARG A 480 54.12 -21.32 24.14
CA ARG A 480 53.81 -20.42 25.27
C ARG A 480 53.20 -19.09 24.79
N GLU A 481 53.67 -18.54 23.68
CA GLU A 481 53.12 -17.32 23.07
C GLU A 481 51.69 -17.55 22.55
N LEU A 482 51.43 -18.73 22.00
CA LEU A 482 50.11 -19.14 21.52
C LEU A 482 49.12 -19.38 22.67
N GLU A 483 49.60 -19.80 23.85
CA GLU A 483 48.82 -19.93 25.09
C GLU A 483 48.59 -18.61 25.83
N SER A 484 49.55 -17.69 25.79
CA SER A 484 49.50 -16.42 26.54
C SER A 484 48.66 -15.34 25.86
N GLY A 485 48.39 -15.47 24.56
CA GLY A 485 47.41 -14.64 23.86
C GLY A 485 46.03 -14.78 24.51
N ILE A 486 45.43 -13.67 24.93
CA ILE A 486 44.04 -13.60 25.42
C ILE A 486 43.16 -14.47 24.51
N SER A 487 42.41 -15.41 25.09
CA SER A 487 41.58 -16.35 24.33
C SER A 487 40.76 -15.60 23.29
N PRO A 488 41.11 -15.67 21.99
CA PRO A 488 40.51 -14.80 20.97
C PRO A 488 39.00 -14.98 20.94
N ARG A 489 38.55 -16.22 21.19
CA ARG A 489 37.14 -16.59 21.33
C ARG A 489 36.37 -15.69 22.31
N LYS A 490 36.89 -15.45 23.51
CA LYS A 490 36.19 -14.64 24.53
C LYS A 490 36.02 -13.20 24.06
N THR A 491 37.06 -12.61 23.47
CA THR A 491 37.00 -11.25 22.91
C THR A 491 35.95 -11.13 21.80
N PHE A 492 35.88 -12.11 20.88
CA PHE A 492 34.87 -12.12 19.83
C PHE A 492 33.45 -12.34 20.38
N GLN A 493 33.28 -13.16 21.42
CA GLN A 493 32.00 -13.35 22.10
C GLN A 493 31.53 -12.07 22.84
N ASP A 494 32.44 -11.37 23.49
CA ASP A 494 32.15 -10.10 24.16
C ASP A 494 31.74 -9.03 23.14
N LYS A 495 32.49 -8.89 22.04
CA LYS A 495 32.14 -7.99 20.92
C LYS A 495 30.76 -8.31 20.33
N LEU A 496 30.48 -9.60 20.07
CA LEU A 496 29.18 -10.05 19.56
C LEU A 496 28.05 -9.71 20.54
N THR A 497 28.30 -9.84 21.85
CA THR A 497 27.31 -9.52 22.88
C THR A 497 26.97 -8.04 22.88
N VAL A 498 27.96 -7.16 22.76
CA VAL A 498 27.74 -5.70 22.64
C VAL A 498 26.87 -5.39 21.42
N ILE A 499 27.27 -5.88 20.24
CA ILE A 499 26.53 -5.69 18.98
C ILE A 499 25.07 -6.18 19.12
N ARG A 500 24.87 -7.36 19.72
CA ARG A 500 23.53 -7.94 19.93
C ARG A 500 22.66 -7.07 20.83
N VAL A 501 23.19 -6.59 21.95
CA VAL A 501 22.45 -5.77 22.91
C VAL A 501 22.01 -4.46 22.26
N THR A 502 22.94 -3.73 21.64
CA THR A 502 22.65 -2.45 20.97
C THR A 502 21.58 -2.59 19.89
N ALA A 503 21.68 -3.62 19.04
CA ALA A 503 20.68 -3.85 17.99
C ALA A 503 19.30 -4.26 18.55
N THR A 504 19.28 -5.05 19.64
CA THR A 504 18.02 -5.53 20.25
C THR A 504 17.30 -4.39 20.96
N GLU A 505 18.02 -3.54 21.69
CA GLU A 505 17.46 -2.34 22.33
C GLU A 505 16.84 -1.40 21.31
N ALA A 506 17.55 -1.10 20.21
CA ALA A 506 17.01 -0.28 19.12
C ALA A 506 15.74 -0.88 18.50
N ALA A 507 15.68 -2.21 18.36
CA ALA A 507 14.49 -2.89 17.81
C ALA A 507 13.29 -2.85 18.78
N GLN A 508 13.56 -2.95 20.09
CA GLN A 508 12.55 -2.84 21.14
C GLN A 508 11.97 -1.43 21.22
N GLU A 509 12.81 -0.39 21.11
CA GLU A 509 12.37 1.01 21.06
C GLU A 509 11.40 1.25 19.90
N GLN A 510 11.65 0.63 18.74
CA GLN A 510 10.77 0.68 17.57
C GLN A 510 9.59 -0.31 17.61
N LYS A 511 9.47 -1.11 18.69
CA LYS A 511 8.46 -2.17 18.85
C LYS A 511 8.42 -3.17 17.69
N ASN A 512 9.57 -3.43 17.07
CA ASN A 512 9.68 -4.24 15.86
C ASN A 512 10.10 -5.68 16.19
N ARG A 513 9.13 -6.50 16.61
CA ARG A 513 9.34 -7.93 16.94
C ARG A 513 9.96 -8.74 15.80
N ALA A 514 9.65 -8.39 14.55
CA ALA A 514 10.21 -9.09 13.40
C ALA A 514 11.71 -8.82 13.24
N ALA A 515 12.15 -7.59 13.53
CA ALA A 515 13.57 -7.24 13.57
C ALA A 515 14.29 -7.97 14.71
N GLU A 516 13.72 -8.00 15.92
CA GLU A 516 14.29 -8.71 17.08
C GLU A 516 14.58 -10.19 16.77
N SER A 517 13.61 -10.90 16.20
CA SER A 517 13.77 -12.32 15.84
C SER A 517 14.88 -12.53 14.79
N ARG A 518 15.00 -11.64 13.80
CA ARG A 518 16.05 -11.71 12.78
C ARG A 518 17.44 -11.40 13.36
N ILE A 519 17.53 -10.38 14.22
CA ILE A 519 18.76 -10.02 14.94
C ILE A 519 19.28 -11.23 15.71
N ALA A 520 18.41 -11.89 16.48
CA ALA A 520 18.75 -13.10 17.22
C ALA A 520 19.30 -14.22 16.31
N SER A 521 18.68 -14.44 15.14
CA SER A 521 19.14 -15.45 14.18
C SER A 521 20.52 -15.14 13.61
N LEU A 522 20.78 -13.88 13.20
CA LEU A 522 22.07 -13.47 12.63
C LEU A 522 23.20 -13.54 13.65
N CYS A 523 22.95 -13.11 14.88
CA CYS A 523 23.92 -13.23 15.98
C CYS A 523 24.22 -14.71 16.28
N ARG A 524 23.22 -15.59 16.29
CA ARG A 524 23.40 -17.03 16.52
C ARG A 524 24.24 -17.71 15.44
N GLU A 525 24.04 -17.34 14.18
CA GLU A 525 24.85 -17.86 13.08
C GLU A 525 26.33 -17.42 13.23
N THR A 526 26.55 -16.15 13.58
CA THR A 526 27.90 -15.62 13.80
C THR A 526 28.56 -16.27 15.02
N GLU A 527 27.83 -16.48 16.11
CA GLU A 527 28.29 -17.22 17.29
C GLU A 527 28.72 -18.64 16.93
N THR A 528 27.95 -19.32 16.07
CA THR A 528 28.28 -20.66 15.58
C THR A 528 29.60 -20.66 14.80
N ARG A 529 29.83 -19.63 13.96
CA ARG A 529 31.10 -19.47 13.23
C ARG A 529 32.27 -19.20 14.17
N ILE A 530 32.12 -18.29 15.14
CA ILE A 530 33.15 -17.99 16.14
C ILE A 530 33.53 -19.27 16.90
N ASN A 531 32.54 -20.02 17.37
CA ASN A 531 32.77 -21.28 18.08
C ASN A 531 33.44 -22.34 17.19
N ARG A 532 33.10 -22.40 15.90
CA ARG A 532 33.70 -23.36 14.96
C ARG A 532 35.17 -23.05 14.66
N PHE A 533 35.53 -21.79 14.46
CA PHE A 533 36.88 -21.41 14.00
C PHE A 533 37.86 -21.11 15.13
N LEU A 534 37.38 -20.71 16.31
CA LEU A 534 38.21 -20.39 17.47
C LEU A 534 38.02 -21.40 18.61
N ASP A 535 37.65 -22.65 18.29
CA ASP A 535 37.54 -23.70 19.30
C ASP A 535 38.93 -24.05 19.87
N PRO A 536 39.14 -24.02 21.21
CA PRO A 536 40.41 -24.39 21.83
C PRO A 536 40.86 -25.83 21.51
N THR A 537 39.96 -26.72 21.09
CA THR A 537 40.29 -28.09 20.63
C THR A 537 41.36 -28.08 19.55
N GLY A 538 41.29 -27.16 18.57
CA GLY A 538 42.31 -27.08 17.51
C GLY A 538 43.72 -26.79 18.03
N ILE A 539 43.86 -26.04 19.13
CA ILE A 539 45.15 -25.78 19.77
C ILE A 539 45.63 -27.01 20.56
N VAL A 540 44.70 -27.74 21.19
CA VAL A 540 45.01 -28.98 21.94
C VAL A 540 45.47 -30.08 20.98
N ASP A 541 44.74 -30.29 19.88
CA ASP A 541 45.09 -31.26 18.84
C ASP A 541 46.44 -30.94 18.21
N PHE A 542 46.70 -29.65 17.95
CA PHE A 542 48.00 -29.19 17.46
C PHE A 542 49.14 -29.50 18.43
N LYS A 543 48.93 -29.36 19.75
CA LYS A 543 49.96 -29.74 20.74
C LYS A 543 50.21 -31.24 20.77
N ALA A 544 49.15 -32.05 20.63
CA ALA A 544 49.29 -33.49 20.52
C ALA A 544 50.14 -33.87 19.30
N GLU A 545 49.85 -33.28 18.13
CA GLU A 545 50.63 -33.46 16.89
C GLU A 545 52.12 -33.11 17.09
N ILE A 546 52.42 -31.95 17.70
CA ILE A 546 53.81 -31.53 17.94
C ILE A 546 54.51 -32.44 18.96
N LYS A 547 53.78 -32.94 19.97
CA LYS A 547 54.32 -33.87 20.97
C LYS A 547 54.65 -35.23 20.35
N ASP A 548 53.79 -35.73 19.47
CA ASP A 548 54.00 -36.97 18.73
C ASP A 548 55.21 -36.85 17.79
N LEU A 549 55.36 -35.70 17.11
CA LEU A 549 56.54 -35.40 16.29
C LEU A 549 57.83 -35.40 17.12
N ARG A 550 57.79 -34.90 18.36
CA ARG A 550 58.93 -34.92 19.28
C ARG A 550 59.30 -36.35 19.70
N GLN A 551 58.30 -37.18 20.04
CA GLN A 551 58.50 -38.57 20.45
C GLN A 551 59.03 -39.46 19.33
N LEU A 552 58.47 -39.34 18.11
CA LEU A 552 58.96 -40.04 16.93
C LEU A 552 60.43 -39.72 16.65
N GLN A 553 60.83 -38.48 16.93
CA GLN A 553 62.20 -38.07 16.72
C GLN A 553 63.15 -38.60 17.80
N GLU A 554 62.74 -38.59 19.07
CA GLU A 554 63.50 -39.18 20.18
C GLU A 554 63.67 -40.70 20.03
N GLN A 555 62.74 -41.40 19.34
CA GLN A 555 62.86 -42.81 18.99
C GLN A 555 63.76 -43.09 17.77
N SER A 556 64.00 -42.09 16.92
CA SER A 556 64.86 -42.19 15.73
C SER A 556 66.34 -41.86 15.99
N ARG A 557 66.67 -41.42 17.21
CA ARG A 557 68.01 -41.17 17.73
C ARG A 557 68.44 -42.34 18.59
#